data_AF-A0A3B8WI15-F1
#
_entry.id   AF-A0A3B8WI15-F1
#
_cell.length_a   1.000
_cell.length_b   1.000
_cell.length_c   1.000
_cell.angle_alpha   90.00
_cell.angle_beta   90.00
_cell.angle_gamma   90.00
#
_symmetry.space_group_name_H-M   'P 1'
#
loop_
_entity.id
_entity.type
_entity.pdbx_description
1 polymer ?
#
loop_
_entity_poly.entity_id
_entity_poly.type
_entity_poly.pdbx_seq_one_letter_code
_entity_poly.pdbx_strand_id
1 'polypeptide(L)'
;MAWNEPGGNRNDNDPWGTGGGRRGNDQGPPDLDEALKKGLDKLNRMLGGKGGNSGGGSSSGGSAGGFGAILAIAAILVAGYVIYQSFYTVDEQERAVVLRFGEYNRTEEPGLRFKVPLIDTVNKVRVTSIRTAESSGQMLTQDENLVTVDLQVQYRVGDARAYVLNVRDSNQALAFATDSALRHEVGSSSLDDVLTEGRA
;
A
#
# COMPACT_ATOMS: atom_id res chain seq x y z
N MET A 1 79.02 45.45 0.20
CA MET A 1 79.06 46.92 0.07
C MET A 1 77.66 47.37 -0.25
N ALA A 2 77.04 48.05 0.70
CA ALA A 2 75.74 48.68 0.55
C ALA A 2 75.86 49.85 -0.42
N TRP A 3 74.92 49.97 -1.35
CA TRP A 3 74.71 51.19 -2.13
C TRP A 3 73.22 51.46 -2.23
N ASN A 4 72.88 52.67 -1.77
CA ASN A 4 71.57 53.19 -1.45
C ASN A 4 70.64 53.32 -2.66
N GLU A 5 69.36 53.11 -2.37
CA GLU A 5 68.22 53.68 -3.09
C GLU A 5 68.10 55.19 -2.80
N PRO A 6 67.91 56.03 -3.81
CA PRO A 6 67.17 57.26 -3.67
C PRO A 6 65.78 57.10 -4.29
N GLY A 7 64.77 57.55 -3.56
CA GLY A 7 63.37 57.32 -3.84
C GLY A 7 62.87 57.83 -5.19
N GLY A 8 61.68 57.35 -5.54
CA GLY A 8 60.96 57.80 -6.71
C GLY A 8 59.76 56.93 -6.95
N ASN A 9 58.63 57.31 -6.33
CA ASN A 9 57.31 56.81 -6.65
C ASN A 9 57.07 56.99 -8.17
N ARG A 10 57.18 55.92 -8.95
CA ARG A 10 56.72 55.86 -10.33
C ARG A 10 56.00 54.54 -10.51
N ASN A 11 54.69 54.66 -10.72
CA ASN A 11 53.91 53.63 -11.36
C ASN A 11 54.55 53.36 -12.73
N ASP A 12 55.40 52.35 -12.79
CA ASP A 12 55.83 51.73 -14.03
C ASP A 12 54.66 50.90 -14.54
N ASN A 13 53.70 51.58 -15.18
CA ASN A 13 52.66 50.94 -15.96
C ASN A 13 53.28 50.52 -17.30
N ASP A 14 53.78 49.29 -17.33
CA ASP A 14 54.22 48.63 -18.57
C ASP A 14 53.03 48.53 -19.56
N PRO A 15 53.19 48.95 -20.83
CA PRO A 15 52.09 48.93 -21.80
C PRO A 15 51.73 47.53 -22.34
N TRP A 16 52.32 46.45 -21.83
CA TRP A 16 52.13 45.09 -22.37
C TRP A 16 52.08 43.96 -21.32
N GLY A 17 51.62 44.21 -20.09
CA GLY A 17 51.59 43.17 -19.05
C GLY A 17 50.55 43.36 -17.95
N THR A 18 49.46 42.59 -18.02
CA THR A 18 48.46 42.21 -17.01
C THR A 18 48.47 42.95 -15.67
N GLY A 19 47.70 44.04 -15.59
CA GLY A 19 47.32 44.68 -14.35
C GLY A 19 45.89 45.21 -14.44
N GLY A 20 44.91 44.47 -13.91
CA GLY A 20 43.55 44.97 -13.84
C GLY A 20 42.52 43.94 -13.39
N GLY A 21 41.77 44.30 -12.36
CA GLY A 21 40.36 43.95 -12.31
C GLY A 21 39.97 42.79 -11.40
N ARG A 22 39.31 43.17 -10.30
CA ARG A 22 38.39 42.31 -9.55
C ARG A 22 37.35 41.67 -10.49
N ARG A 23 36.99 40.42 -10.19
CA ARG A 23 35.75 39.68 -10.56
C ARG A 23 35.59 39.21 -12.01
N GLY A 24 35.65 37.90 -12.18
CA GLY A 24 34.98 37.06 -13.20
C GLY A 24 35.23 35.63 -12.72
N ASN A 25 34.25 34.82 -12.28
CA ASN A 25 33.06 34.32 -12.99
C ASN A 25 33.40 33.83 -14.40
N ASP A 26 34.21 32.79 -14.46
CA ASP A 26 34.30 31.90 -15.61
C ASP A 26 32.94 31.20 -15.79
N GLN A 27 32.16 31.72 -16.73
CA GLN A 27 30.95 31.10 -17.26
C GLN A 27 31.35 30.10 -18.35
N GLY A 28 31.46 28.84 -17.96
CA GLY A 28 31.22 27.72 -18.87
C GLY A 28 29.74 27.67 -19.28
N PRO A 29 29.41 27.01 -20.40
CA PRO A 29 28.03 26.91 -20.90
C PRO A 29 27.09 26.34 -19.84
N PRO A 30 25.78 26.68 -19.89
CA PRO A 30 24.85 26.53 -18.77
C PRO A 30 24.81 25.08 -18.27
N ASP A 31 25.53 24.85 -17.17
CA ASP A 31 25.69 23.53 -16.58
C ASP A 31 24.35 23.09 -16.00
N LEU A 32 23.83 21.97 -16.52
CA LEU A 32 22.69 21.25 -15.95
C LEU A 32 22.90 20.97 -14.46
N ASP A 33 24.16 20.89 -14.03
CA ASP A 33 24.59 20.75 -12.65
C ASP A 33 24.26 21.97 -11.79
N GLU A 34 24.31 23.19 -12.33
CA GLU A 34 23.96 24.39 -11.58
C GLU A 34 22.44 24.55 -11.48
N ALA A 35 21.70 24.17 -12.52
CA ALA A 35 20.24 24.10 -12.47
C ALA A 35 19.75 23.02 -11.49
N LEU A 36 20.41 21.85 -11.48
CA LEU A 36 20.14 20.76 -10.55
C LEU A 36 20.50 21.14 -9.11
N LYS A 37 21.69 21.73 -8.89
CA LYS A 37 22.10 22.24 -7.57
C LYS A 37 21.17 23.32 -7.07
N LYS A 38 20.76 24.27 -7.92
CA LYS A 38 19.80 25.31 -7.56
C LYS A 38 18.41 24.75 -7.26
N GLY A 39 18.00 23.68 -7.95
CA GLY A 39 16.76 22.93 -7.67
C GLY A 39 16.82 22.17 -6.35
N LEU A 40 17.92 21.47 -6.09
CA LEU A 40 18.20 20.77 -4.84
C LEU A 40 18.33 21.74 -3.67
N ASP A 41 18.97 22.89 -3.85
CA ASP A 41 19.10 23.94 -2.84
C ASP A 41 17.75 24.59 -2.52
N LYS A 42 16.88 24.76 -3.52
CA LYS A 42 15.54 25.30 -3.34
C LYS A 42 14.61 24.27 -2.68
N LEU A 43 14.74 23.00 -3.02
CA LEU A 43 14.06 21.88 -2.35
C LEU A 43 14.53 21.76 -0.90
N ASN A 44 15.84 21.85 -0.66
CA ASN A 44 16.44 21.81 0.67
C ASN A 44 15.95 23.00 1.51
N ARG A 45 15.90 24.22 0.95
CA ARG A 45 15.33 25.40 1.65
C ARG A 45 13.84 25.28 1.96
N MET A 46 13.06 24.64 1.09
CA MET A 46 11.63 24.38 1.31
C MET A 46 11.40 23.22 2.29
N LEU A 47 12.35 22.28 2.37
CA LEU A 47 12.38 21.11 3.24
C LEU A 47 13.25 21.37 4.50
N GLY A 48 13.20 22.59 5.05
CA GLY A 48 13.79 22.88 6.37
C GLY A 48 15.30 23.17 6.40
N GLY A 49 15.95 23.26 5.24
CA GLY A 49 17.34 23.70 5.07
C GLY A 49 17.48 25.20 5.33
N LYS A 50 17.72 25.55 6.60
CA LYS A 50 18.13 26.88 7.04
C LYS A 50 19.38 27.31 6.28
N GLY A 51 19.22 28.20 5.30
CA GLY A 51 20.31 28.82 4.57
C GLY A 51 20.15 30.34 4.50
N GLY A 52 21.03 31.08 5.21
CA GLY A 52 21.30 32.48 4.88
C GLY A 52 21.71 33.44 6.00
N ASN A 53 23.00 33.41 6.36
CA ASN A 53 23.89 34.59 6.55
C ASN A 53 23.88 35.46 7.84
N SER A 54 25.11 35.73 8.29
CA SER A 54 25.63 36.86 9.09
C SER A 54 25.62 36.80 10.62
N GLY A 55 26.78 37.15 11.20
CA GLY A 55 26.92 37.60 12.58
C GLY A 55 27.43 36.55 13.54
N GLY A 56 28.67 36.72 14.01
CA GLY A 56 29.30 35.85 15.00
C GLY A 56 28.64 35.87 16.37
N GLY A 57 29.11 34.99 17.25
CA GLY A 57 28.74 34.97 18.66
C GLY A 57 28.40 33.57 19.16
N SER A 58 29.26 33.08 20.04
CA SER A 58 29.08 31.90 20.89
C SER A 58 27.67 31.77 21.49
N SER A 59 27.06 30.60 21.37
CA SER A 59 26.32 30.01 22.49
C SER A 59 25.97 28.55 22.21
N SER A 60 26.16 27.75 23.25
CA SER A 60 25.67 26.40 23.42
C SER A 60 24.19 26.26 23.02
N GLY A 61 23.85 25.13 22.40
CA GLY A 61 22.50 24.58 22.51
C GLY A 61 21.85 24.22 21.19
N GLY A 62 21.50 22.94 21.06
CA GLY A 62 20.43 22.49 20.17
C GLY A 62 20.89 21.74 18.94
N SER A 63 21.05 20.43 19.10
CA SER A 63 20.95 19.41 18.05
C SER A 63 19.56 19.44 17.40
N ALA A 64 19.23 20.51 16.67
CA ALA A 64 17.91 20.71 16.05
C ALA A 64 17.96 20.69 14.52
N GLY A 65 19.13 20.91 13.91
CA GLY A 65 19.30 20.89 12.44
C GLY A 65 19.33 19.49 11.83
N GLY A 66 19.98 18.53 12.51
CA GLY A 66 20.02 17.12 12.07
C GLY A 66 18.69 16.39 12.28
N PHE A 67 18.01 16.67 13.40
CA PHE A 67 16.70 16.08 13.69
C PHE A 67 15.61 16.52 12.71
N GLY A 68 15.60 17.78 12.27
CA GLY A 68 14.64 18.26 11.26
C GLY A 68 14.81 17.57 9.90
N ALA A 69 16.06 17.41 9.43
CA ALA A 69 16.36 16.71 8.20
C ALA A 69 16.01 15.21 8.28
N ILE A 70 16.32 14.56 9.41
CA ILE A 70 15.96 13.15 9.65
C ILE A 70 14.43 12.97 9.69
N LEU A 71 13.69 13.86 10.35
CA LEU A 71 12.24 13.82 10.38
C LEU A 71 11.62 14.04 9.00
N ALA A 72 12.18 14.94 8.19
CA ALA A 72 11.70 15.17 6.83
C ALA A 72 11.94 13.94 5.92
N ILE A 73 13.12 13.31 6.02
CA ILE A 73 13.42 12.07 5.29
C ILE A 73 12.51 10.93 5.78
N ALA A 74 12.33 10.77 7.09
CA ALA A 74 11.44 9.76 7.66
C ALA A 74 9.99 9.97 7.21
N ALA A 75 9.49 11.21 7.18
CA ALA A 75 8.16 11.53 6.69
C ALA A 75 7.98 11.18 5.20
N ILE A 76 8.99 11.45 4.36
CA ILE A 76 8.95 11.07 2.94
C ILE A 76 8.92 9.55 2.78
N LEU A 77 9.74 8.82 3.54
CA LEU A 77 9.77 7.36 3.51
C LEU A 77 8.43 6.76 3.95
N VAL A 78 7.84 7.29 5.02
CA VAL A 78 6.52 6.87 5.51
C VAL A 78 5.43 7.21 4.48
N ALA A 79 5.44 8.41 3.91
CA ALA A 79 4.48 8.80 2.89
C ALA A 79 4.59 7.91 1.63
N GLY A 80 5.82 7.63 1.17
CA GLY A 80 6.07 6.70 0.06
C GLY A 80 5.57 5.29 0.36
N TYR A 81 5.81 4.79 1.57
CA TYR A 81 5.32 3.49 2.02
C TYR A 81 3.78 3.41 2.05
N VAL A 82 3.13 4.46 2.58
CA VAL A 82 1.66 4.57 2.62
C VAL A 82 1.07 4.60 1.21
N ILE A 83 1.64 5.39 0.30
CA ILE A 83 1.19 5.46 -1.10
C ILE A 83 1.32 4.09 -1.78
N TYR A 84 2.46 3.41 -1.59
CA TYR A 84 2.68 2.08 -2.15
C TYR A 84 1.64 1.07 -1.64
N GLN A 85 1.31 1.09 -0.34
CA GLN A 85 0.29 0.22 0.25
C GLN A 85 -1.16 0.55 -0.15
N SER A 86 -1.39 1.74 -0.69
CA SER A 86 -2.73 2.20 -1.04
C SER A 86 -3.27 1.57 -2.33
N PHE A 87 -2.39 1.09 -3.22
CA PHE A 87 -2.81 0.45 -4.46
C PHE A 87 -2.92 -1.05 -4.31
N TYR A 88 -3.97 -1.63 -4.87
CA TYR A 88 -4.15 -3.08 -4.98
C TYR A 88 -4.89 -3.43 -6.26
N THR A 89 -4.65 -4.64 -6.77
CA THR A 89 -5.37 -5.17 -7.94
C THR A 89 -6.39 -6.21 -7.49
N VAL A 90 -7.53 -6.25 -8.18
CA VAL A 90 -8.59 -7.25 -8.03
C VAL A 90 -8.65 -8.06 -9.32
N ASP A 91 -8.65 -9.39 -9.19
CA ASP A 91 -8.68 -10.29 -10.34
C ASP A 91 -10.10 -10.39 -10.93
N GLU A 92 -10.23 -10.81 -12.20
CA GLU A 92 -11.54 -10.88 -12.88
C GLU A 92 -12.51 -11.86 -12.18
N GLN A 93 -11.94 -12.92 -11.63
CA GLN A 93 -12.68 -13.95 -10.91
C GLN A 93 -13.10 -13.53 -9.49
N GLU A 94 -12.61 -12.39 -9.02
CA GLU A 94 -12.80 -11.89 -7.67
C GLU A 94 -13.67 -10.63 -7.64
N ARG A 95 -14.32 -10.42 -6.50
CA ARG A 95 -14.95 -9.15 -6.15
C ARG A 95 -14.41 -8.75 -4.78
N ALA A 96 -14.06 -7.47 -4.62
CA ALA A 96 -13.47 -6.97 -3.40
C ALA A 96 -14.51 -6.19 -2.59
N VAL A 97 -14.87 -6.70 -1.42
CA VAL A 97 -15.75 -6.02 -0.47
C VAL A 97 -14.88 -5.13 0.42
N VAL A 98 -15.08 -3.82 0.32
CA VAL A 98 -14.32 -2.82 1.07
C VAL A 98 -15.12 -2.39 2.29
N LEU A 99 -14.50 -2.56 3.46
CA LEU A 99 -15.02 -2.11 4.74
C LEU A 99 -14.21 -0.91 5.21
N ARG A 100 -14.89 0.16 5.62
CA ARG A 100 -14.25 1.35 6.19
C ARG A 100 -14.62 1.41 7.67
N PHE A 101 -13.63 1.36 8.56
CA PHE A 101 -13.87 1.26 10.01
C PHE A 101 -14.82 0.11 10.42
N GLY A 102 -14.87 -0.96 9.61
CA GLY A 102 -15.76 -2.09 9.83
C GLY A 102 -17.17 -1.95 9.22
N GLU A 103 -17.54 -0.77 8.70
CA GLU A 103 -18.80 -0.57 7.98
C GLU A 103 -18.63 -0.86 6.47
N TYR A 104 -19.66 -1.42 5.85
CA TYR A 104 -19.68 -1.63 4.40
C TYR A 104 -19.63 -0.30 3.66
N ASN A 105 -18.59 -0.10 2.84
CA ASN A 105 -18.46 1.08 2.00
C ASN A 105 -18.93 0.79 0.57
N ARG A 106 -18.31 -0.21 -0.08
CA ARG A 106 -18.57 -0.56 -1.48
C ARG A 106 -18.02 -1.93 -1.85
N THR A 107 -18.55 -2.48 -2.93
CA THR A 107 -18.01 -3.65 -3.62
C THR A 107 -17.32 -3.19 -4.90
N GLU A 108 -16.05 -3.53 -5.04
CA GLU A 108 -15.22 -3.14 -6.18
C GLU A 108 -15.18 -4.27 -7.22
N GLU A 109 -15.30 -3.87 -8.47
CA GLU A 109 -15.11 -4.71 -9.65
C GLU A 109 -13.60 -4.93 -9.96
N PRO A 110 -13.27 -5.88 -10.84
CA PRO A 110 -11.89 -6.19 -11.23
C PRO A 110 -11.10 -4.98 -11.72
N GLY A 111 -9.79 -5.05 -11.55
CA GLY A 111 -8.84 -4.02 -11.97
C GLY A 111 -8.08 -3.36 -10.82
N LEU A 112 -7.36 -2.29 -11.16
CA LEU A 112 -6.55 -1.52 -10.21
C LEU A 112 -7.46 -0.63 -9.37
N ARG A 113 -7.37 -0.78 -8.05
CA ARG A 113 -8.19 -0.06 -7.07
C ARG A 113 -7.31 0.60 -6.01
N PHE A 114 -7.91 1.59 -5.35
CA PHE A 114 -7.29 2.36 -4.30
C PHE A 114 -7.99 2.11 -2.96
N LYS A 115 -7.21 1.82 -1.92
CA LYS A 115 -7.65 1.73 -0.53
C LYS A 115 -6.91 2.75 0.30
N VAL A 116 -7.56 3.27 1.33
CA VAL A 116 -6.88 4.06 2.36
C VAL A 116 -6.28 3.08 3.38
N PRO A 117 -4.94 2.91 3.43
CA PRO A 117 -4.33 2.01 4.40
C PRO A 117 -4.68 2.47 5.83
N LEU A 118 -4.75 1.52 6.77
CA LEU A 118 -5.20 1.67 8.17
C LEU A 118 -6.71 1.76 8.40
N ILE A 119 -7.47 2.34 7.48
CA ILE A 119 -8.92 2.57 7.66
C ILE A 119 -9.75 1.56 6.86
N ASP A 120 -9.31 1.25 5.64
CA ASP A 120 -10.03 0.38 4.72
C ASP A 120 -9.51 -1.07 4.82
N THR A 121 -10.41 -2.01 5.10
CA THR A 121 -10.18 -3.45 5.03
C THR A 121 -10.78 -4.00 3.74
N VAL A 122 -9.99 -4.76 2.98
CA VAL A 122 -10.40 -5.29 1.68
C VAL A 122 -10.51 -6.81 1.77
N ASN A 123 -11.72 -7.33 1.61
CA ASN A 123 -12.00 -8.76 1.57
C ASN A 123 -12.27 -9.19 0.12
N LYS A 124 -11.38 -10.01 -0.44
CA LYS A 124 -11.52 -10.52 -1.80
C LYS A 124 -12.25 -11.85 -1.80
N VAL A 125 -13.30 -11.96 -2.61
CA VAL A 125 -14.10 -13.18 -2.72
C VAL A 125 -14.15 -13.61 -4.18
N ARG A 126 -13.77 -14.86 -4.43
CA ARG A 126 -13.95 -15.48 -5.75
C ARG A 126 -15.43 -15.76 -6.01
N VAL A 127 -16.01 -15.07 -6.99
CA VAL A 127 -17.43 -15.18 -7.38
C VAL A 127 -17.66 -16.04 -8.62
N THR A 128 -16.65 -16.24 -9.47
CA THR A 128 -16.80 -17.06 -10.68
C THR A 128 -16.41 -18.53 -10.48
N SER A 129 -15.61 -18.81 -9.44
CA SER A 129 -15.12 -20.15 -9.13
C SER A 129 -16.18 -20.99 -8.43
N ILE A 130 -16.40 -22.21 -8.94
CA ILE A 130 -17.21 -23.24 -8.29
C ILE A 130 -16.41 -23.83 -7.12
N ARG A 131 -17.08 -23.99 -5.98
CA ARG A 131 -16.53 -24.57 -4.77
C ARG A 131 -17.31 -25.82 -4.44
N THR A 132 -16.60 -26.79 -3.87
CA THR A 132 -17.17 -28.04 -3.43
C THR A 132 -17.11 -28.08 -1.90
N ALA A 133 -18.23 -28.38 -1.27
CA ALA A 133 -18.30 -28.75 0.14
C ALA A 133 -18.74 -30.20 0.23
N GLU A 134 -17.97 -31.01 0.93
CA GLU A 134 -18.28 -32.41 1.18
C GLU A 134 -18.83 -32.55 2.60
N SER A 135 -19.85 -33.38 2.76
CA SER A 135 -20.47 -33.69 4.05
C SER A 135 -20.83 -35.17 4.05
N SER A 136 -20.47 -35.87 5.13
CA SER A 136 -20.86 -37.25 5.35
C SER A 136 -21.39 -37.44 6.76
N GLY A 137 -22.33 -38.37 6.92
CA GLY A 137 -22.95 -38.63 8.21
C GLY A 137 -23.74 -39.92 8.25
N GLN A 138 -23.86 -40.48 9.46
CA GLN A 138 -24.77 -41.58 9.74
C GLN A 138 -26.07 -41.06 10.32
N MET A 139 -27.19 -41.54 9.78
CA MET A 139 -28.53 -41.08 10.13
C MET A 139 -29.49 -42.27 10.20
N LEU A 140 -30.57 -42.09 10.96
CA LEU A 140 -31.64 -43.07 11.08
C LEU A 140 -32.80 -42.64 10.18
N THR A 141 -33.32 -43.57 9.38
CA THR A 141 -34.53 -43.36 8.58
C THR A 141 -35.79 -43.49 9.43
N GLN A 142 -36.94 -43.18 8.84
CA GLN A 142 -38.25 -43.28 9.53
C GLN A 142 -38.54 -44.70 10.06
N ASP A 143 -38.03 -45.72 9.37
CA ASP A 143 -38.22 -47.16 9.67
C ASP A 143 -37.03 -47.78 10.43
N GLU A 144 -36.27 -46.95 11.15
CA GLU A 144 -35.18 -47.37 12.05
C GLU A 144 -33.97 -48.04 11.36
N ASN A 145 -33.77 -47.77 10.07
CA ASN A 145 -32.56 -48.23 9.38
C ASN A 145 -31.43 -47.21 9.52
N LEU A 146 -30.22 -47.71 9.80
CA LEU A 146 -29.01 -46.89 9.87
C LEU A 146 -28.40 -46.74 8.47
N VAL A 147 -28.41 -45.53 7.93
CA VAL A 147 -27.84 -45.21 6.62
C VAL A 147 -26.63 -44.29 6.76
N THR A 148 -25.64 -44.47 5.88
CA THR A 148 -24.51 -43.53 5.74
C THR A 148 -24.74 -42.75 4.46
N VAL A 149 -24.78 -41.42 4.55
CA VAL A 149 -24.99 -40.55 3.41
C VAL A 149 -23.74 -39.72 3.17
N ASP A 150 -23.25 -39.77 1.94
CA ASP A 150 -22.17 -38.94 1.43
C ASP A 150 -22.75 -37.91 0.45
N LEU A 151 -22.55 -36.63 0.74
CA LEU A 151 -23.08 -35.52 -0.04
C LEU A 151 -21.96 -34.59 -0.51
N GLN A 152 -22.03 -34.21 -1.77
CA GLN A 152 -21.14 -33.22 -2.38
C GLN A 152 -21.96 -32.02 -2.87
N VAL A 153 -21.83 -30.89 -2.18
CA VAL A 153 -22.51 -29.64 -2.54
C VAL A 153 -21.58 -28.78 -3.37
N GLN A 154 -21.96 -28.53 -4.62
CA GLN A 154 -21.27 -27.57 -5.47
C GLN A 154 -22.01 -26.24 -5.46
N TYR A 155 -21.31 -25.17 -5.11
CA TYR A 155 -21.90 -23.83 -5.05
C TYR A 155 -20.94 -22.78 -5.59
N ARG A 156 -21.50 -21.63 -5.95
CA ARG A 156 -20.78 -20.44 -6.39
C ARG A 156 -21.29 -19.24 -5.62
N VAL A 157 -20.39 -18.34 -5.25
CA VAL A 157 -20.77 -17.10 -4.56
C VAL A 157 -21.41 -16.15 -5.57
N GLY A 158 -22.72 -15.89 -5.42
CA GLY A 158 -23.44 -14.92 -6.24
C GLY A 158 -23.17 -13.48 -5.82
N ASP A 159 -23.46 -13.14 -4.56
CA ASP A 159 -23.20 -11.83 -3.98
C ASP A 159 -22.06 -11.89 -2.97
N ALA A 160 -20.95 -11.19 -3.28
CA ALA A 160 -19.78 -11.11 -2.41
C ALA A 160 -20.07 -10.35 -1.09
N ARG A 161 -20.95 -9.34 -1.12
CA ARG A 161 -21.31 -8.57 0.08
C ARG A 161 -22.01 -9.46 1.09
N ALA A 162 -23.08 -10.13 0.65
CA ALA A 162 -23.85 -11.04 1.49
C ALA A 162 -22.97 -12.17 2.04
N TYR A 163 -22.07 -12.71 1.22
CA TYR A 163 -21.17 -13.80 1.62
C TYR A 163 -20.18 -13.42 2.73
N VAL A 164 -19.72 -12.16 2.78
CA VAL A 164 -18.78 -11.69 3.81
C VAL A 164 -19.49 -11.13 5.04
N LEU A 165 -20.67 -10.52 4.86
CA LEU A 165 -21.28 -9.70 5.92
C LEU A 165 -22.50 -10.32 6.60
N ASN A 166 -23.24 -11.21 5.94
CA ASN A 166 -24.45 -11.76 6.55
C ASN A 166 -24.13 -12.86 7.56
N VAL A 167 -23.04 -13.59 7.35
CA VAL A 167 -22.65 -14.74 8.17
C VAL A 167 -21.15 -14.70 8.44
N ARG A 168 -20.76 -15.02 9.68
CA ARG A 168 -19.34 -15.01 10.10
C ARG A 168 -18.49 -16.03 9.34
N ASP A 169 -19.03 -17.23 9.15
CA ASP A 169 -18.45 -18.29 8.33
C ASP A 169 -19.54 -18.88 7.44
N SER A 170 -19.59 -18.40 6.20
CA SER A 170 -20.57 -18.83 5.20
C SER A 170 -20.42 -20.30 4.82
N ASN A 171 -19.22 -20.88 4.91
CA ASN A 171 -19.00 -22.29 4.57
C ASN A 171 -19.56 -23.20 5.67
N GLN A 172 -19.31 -22.84 6.92
CA GLN A 172 -19.83 -23.57 8.06
C GLN A 172 -21.36 -23.47 8.16
N ALA A 173 -21.92 -22.29 7.90
CA ALA A 173 -23.38 -22.13 7.88
C ALA A 173 -24.03 -22.94 6.76
N LEU A 174 -23.41 -23.00 5.57
CA LEU A 174 -23.88 -23.88 4.50
C LEU A 174 -23.84 -25.35 4.93
N ALA A 175 -22.73 -25.79 5.55
CA ALA A 175 -22.60 -27.17 6.03
C ALA A 175 -23.68 -27.52 7.06
N PHE A 176 -23.95 -26.65 8.03
CA PHE A 176 -25.00 -26.87 9.03
C PHE A 176 -26.41 -26.85 8.45
N ALA A 177 -26.71 -25.92 7.53
CA ALA A 177 -27.99 -25.87 6.86
C ALA A 177 -28.23 -27.15 6.04
N THR A 178 -27.19 -27.62 5.34
CA THR A 178 -27.25 -28.83 4.53
C THR A 178 -27.39 -30.08 5.39
N ASP A 179 -26.59 -30.23 6.46
CA ASP A 179 -26.70 -31.37 7.39
C ASP A 179 -28.08 -31.40 8.07
N SER A 180 -28.62 -30.24 8.46
CA SER A 180 -29.97 -30.16 9.03
C SER A 180 -31.06 -30.55 8.02
N ALA A 181 -30.97 -30.09 6.77
CA ALA A 181 -31.91 -30.45 5.72
C ALA A 181 -31.82 -31.95 5.41
N LEU A 182 -30.60 -32.48 5.29
CA LEU A 182 -30.37 -33.89 5.02
C LEU A 182 -30.92 -34.78 6.15
N ARG A 183 -30.69 -34.43 7.41
CA ARG A 183 -31.26 -35.14 8.57
C ARG A 183 -32.78 -35.09 8.57
N HIS A 184 -33.37 -33.98 8.12
CA HIS A 184 -34.82 -33.87 8.02
C HIS A 184 -35.36 -34.83 6.96
N GLU A 185 -34.84 -34.75 5.73
CA GLU A 185 -35.28 -35.57 4.61
C GLU A 185 -35.06 -37.08 4.89
N VAL A 186 -33.87 -37.47 5.32
CA VAL A 186 -33.55 -38.88 5.62
C VAL A 186 -34.38 -39.38 6.81
N GLY A 187 -34.58 -38.57 7.84
CA GLY A 187 -35.38 -38.95 9.00
C GLY A 187 -36.89 -39.02 8.73
N SER A 188 -37.38 -38.33 7.69
CA SER A 188 -38.78 -38.39 7.26
C SER A 188 -39.07 -39.42 6.17
N SER A 189 -38.05 -40.02 5.57
CA SER A 189 -38.18 -40.99 4.47
C SER A 189 -37.88 -42.42 4.94
N SER A 190 -38.48 -43.41 4.27
CA SER A 190 -38.16 -44.83 4.47
C SER A 190 -36.87 -45.24 3.74
N LEU A 191 -36.29 -46.39 4.09
CA LEU A 191 -35.07 -46.87 3.40
C LEU A 191 -35.29 -47.06 1.88
N ASP A 192 -36.46 -47.54 1.48
CA ASP A 192 -36.78 -47.79 0.07
C ASP A 192 -36.81 -46.47 -0.73
N ASP A 193 -37.39 -45.42 -0.16
CA ASP A 193 -37.47 -44.09 -0.78
C ASP A 193 -36.07 -43.48 -0.96
N VAL A 194 -35.23 -43.55 0.08
CA VAL A 194 -33.85 -43.03 0.08
C VAL A 194 -32.97 -43.73 -0.98
N LEU A 195 -33.22 -45.01 -1.26
CA LEU A 195 -32.48 -45.78 -2.26
C LEU A 195 -33.03 -45.63 -3.69
N THR A 196 -34.31 -45.27 -3.83
CA THR A 196 -35.04 -45.37 -5.11
C THR A 196 -35.24 -44.02 -5.81
N GLU A 197 -35.37 -42.90 -5.08
CA GLU A 197 -35.65 -41.57 -5.67
C GLU A 197 -34.54 -40.98 -6.57
N GLY A 198 -33.42 -41.69 -6.77
CA GLY A 198 -32.33 -41.28 -7.68
C GLY A 198 -32.27 -42.01 -9.03
N ARG A 199 -33.23 -42.89 -9.36
CA ARG A 199 -33.26 -43.64 -10.64
C ARG A 199 -34.50 -43.29 -11.48
N ALA A 200 -34.52 -42.10 -12.07
CA ALA A 200 -35.43 -41.74 -13.17
C ALA A 200 -34.67 -40.97 -14.26
#